data_AF-A0A069ANR9-F1
#
_entry.id   AF-A0A069ANR9-F1
#
_cell.length_a   1.000
_cell.length_b   1.000
_cell.length_c   1.000
_cell.angle_alpha   90.00
_cell.angle_beta   90.00
_cell.angle_gamma   90.00
#
_symmetry.space_group_name_H-M   'P 1'
#
loop_
_entity.id
_entity.type
_entity.pdbx_description
1 polymer ?
#
loop_
_entity_poly.entity_id
_entity_poly.type
_entity_poly.pdbx_seq_one_letter_code
_entity_poly.pdbx_strand_id
1 'polypeptide(L)'
;MKILKNKNKYIKGIMAFVFLSLATTAGVFLINDLSMKNMEEKVMESANVEGDDVKDQYKLLLENLFDYRNKAILEKNENILKGLYETDKKFGLWAYENEVKKMKYLENWSSKQGVKFKDIKTRVKIKKIKEKEKDLYGIICSVSTEYKYSYENQKDKENAFRIGTYHYLNVKIIDNQYVITKEWYTDPFADSLNLENIKSEDIRNYIGQQDGVELQLTDEQKKAIDYAHKYCGAAADEEHGMKFNPNYRDYNPEGGDCANFASQIMFESGRFKKNSIWNYSERAGTKAWVNAQAFKNYALYSGRGSLIAKGSYEEVYKEAYNLRPGDFVGYEKKGRITHVSTVTGLDSRGYPLVTCHNTDRMLVPWDLGWSDKSIRFHIIKINY
;
A
#
# COMPACT_ATOMS: atom_id res chain seq x y z
N MET A 1 30.81 -17.50 -28.75
CA MET A 1 31.09 -16.31 -27.89
C MET A 1 30.92 -14.95 -28.61
N LYS A 2 30.12 -14.85 -29.69
CA LYS A 2 29.98 -13.61 -30.51
C LYS A 2 28.59 -12.93 -30.44
N ILE A 3 27.68 -13.42 -29.60
CA ILE A 3 26.27 -12.96 -29.56
C ILE A 3 26.02 -11.87 -28.49
N LEU A 4 26.91 -11.69 -27.52
CA LEU A 4 26.72 -10.75 -26.40
C LEU A 4 27.11 -9.28 -26.69
N LYS A 5 28.02 -9.02 -27.64
CA LYS A 5 28.48 -7.65 -27.93
C LYS A 5 27.47 -6.75 -28.67
N ASN A 6 26.44 -7.32 -29.29
CA ASN A 6 25.47 -6.54 -30.08
C ASN A 6 24.26 -6.02 -29.27
N LYS A 7 24.01 -6.50 -28.05
CA LYS A 7 22.89 -6.01 -27.21
C LYS A 7 23.11 -4.57 -26.70
N ASN A 8 24.36 -4.20 -26.46
CA ASN A 8 24.73 -2.91 -25.87
C ASN A 8 24.65 -1.73 -26.87
N LYS A 9 24.68 -2.02 -28.19
CA LYS A 9 24.64 -0.98 -29.24
C LYS A 9 23.22 -0.47 -29.52
N TYR A 10 22.21 -1.33 -29.37
CA TYR A 10 20.80 -0.94 -29.50
C TYR A 10 20.35 -0.12 -28.30
N ILE A 11 20.74 -0.49 -27.07
CA ILE A 11 20.41 0.25 -25.84
C ILE A 11 21.05 1.66 -25.86
N LYS A 12 22.31 1.79 -26.28
CA LYS A 12 22.99 3.10 -26.42
C LYS A 12 22.43 3.97 -27.55
N GLY A 13 21.98 3.37 -28.66
CA GLY A 13 21.36 4.11 -29.79
C GLY A 13 19.92 4.57 -29.52
N ILE A 14 19.19 3.82 -28.69
CA ILE A 14 17.78 4.07 -28.32
C ILE A 14 17.66 5.22 -27.32
N MET A 15 18.58 5.34 -26.35
CA MET A 15 18.52 6.40 -25.34
C MET A 15 18.83 7.81 -25.90
N ALA A 16 19.62 7.92 -26.97
CA ALA A 16 20.00 9.21 -27.55
C ALA A 16 18.93 9.83 -28.50
N PHE A 17 17.99 9.04 -29.02
CA PHE A 17 17.01 9.49 -30.03
C PHE A 17 15.59 9.75 -29.48
N VAL A 18 15.27 9.24 -28.28
CA VAL A 18 13.96 9.42 -27.63
C VAL A 18 13.70 10.88 -27.22
N PHE A 19 14.74 11.68 -27.02
CA PHE A 19 14.60 13.04 -26.47
C PHE A 19 14.52 14.16 -27.52
N LEU A 20 14.70 13.86 -28.82
CA LEU A 20 14.67 14.91 -29.86
C LEU A 20 13.29 15.10 -30.52
N SER A 21 12.32 14.19 -30.33
CA SER A 21 11.08 14.16 -31.15
C SER A 21 9.84 14.79 -30.51
N LEU A 22 9.90 15.33 -29.28
CA LEU A 22 8.71 15.82 -28.56
C LEU A 22 8.65 17.34 -28.31
N ALA A 23 9.56 18.11 -28.90
CA ALA A 23 9.54 19.57 -28.80
C ALA A 23 8.66 20.20 -29.89
N THR A 24 7.33 20.09 -29.82
CA THR A 24 6.42 21.04 -30.47
C THR A 24 5.10 21.20 -29.70
N THR A 25 5.04 22.17 -28.78
CA THR A 25 3.93 23.14 -28.56
C THR A 25 4.16 23.85 -27.22
N ALA A 26 4.39 25.17 -27.29
CA ALA A 26 5.02 25.97 -26.24
C ALA A 26 4.03 26.53 -25.21
N GLY A 27 4.40 26.48 -23.92
CA GLY A 27 3.79 27.28 -22.87
C GLY A 27 3.88 26.68 -21.45
N VAL A 28 3.73 25.37 -21.31
CA VAL A 28 3.69 24.67 -20.00
C VAL A 28 4.96 23.83 -19.73
N PHE A 29 5.89 23.77 -20.69
CA PHE A 29 7.01 22.82 -20.69
C PHE A 29 8.24 23.21 -19.85
N LEU A 30 8.44 24.48 -19.47
CA LEU A 30 9.72 24.91 -18.89
C LEU A 30 10.07 24.26 -17.54
N ILE A 31 9.05 23.90 -16.74
CA ILE A 31 9.26 23.24 -15.44
C ILE A 31 9.48 21.72 -15.61
N ASN A 32 8.84 21.09 -16.61
CA ASN A 32 9.08 19.70 -16.96
C ASN A 32 10.48 19.49 -17.57
N ASP A 33 10.99 20.46 -18.35
CA ASP A 33 12.26 20.36 -19.07
C ASP A 33 13.49 20.31 -18.13
N LEU A 34 13.46 21.07 -17.02
CA LEU A 34 14.49 21.01 -15.98
C LEU A 34 14.44 19.70 -15.17
N SER A 35 13.23 19.20 -14.87
CA SER A 35 13.05 17.89 -14.23
C SER A 35 13.55 16.75 -15.12
N MET A 36 13.38 16.89 -16.44
CA MET A 36 13.80 15.90 -17.44
C MET A 36 15.32 15.93 -17.67
N LYS A 37 15.96 17.10 -17.75
CA LYS A 37 17.43 17.21 -17.84
C LYS A 37 18.18 16.60 -16.66
N ASN A 38 17.67 16.80 -15.44
CA ASN A 38 18.23 16.17 -14.24
C ASN A 38 18.03 14.64 -14.23
N MET A 39 17.05 14.14 -14.98
CA MET A 39 16.77 12.73 -15.17
C MET A 39 17.68 12.14 -16.26
N GLU A 40 18.00 12.91 -17.32
CA GLU A 40 18.95 12.57 -18.39
C GLU A 40 20.37 12.32 -17.85
N GLU A 41 20.90 13.21 -17.01
CA GLU A 41 22.25 13.08 -16.45
C GLU A 41 22.39 11.83 -15.55
N LYS A 42 21.41 11.56 -14.69
CA LYS A 42 21.43 10.39 -13.79
C LYS A 42 21.28 9.06 -14.52
N VAL A 43 20.52 9.04 -15.63
CA VAL A 43 20.33 7.84 -16.45
C VAL A 43 21.57 7.55 -17.28
N MET A 44 22.24 8.57 -17.82
CA MET A 44 23.47 8.39 -18.60
C MET A 44 24.66 7.88 -17.79
N GLU A 45 24.79 8.28 -16.52
CA GLU A 45 25.89 7.84 -15.65
C GLU A 45 25.80 6.34 -15.29
N SER A 46 24.56 5.79 -15.27
CA SER A 46 24.25 4.39 -14.93
C SER A 46 24.46 3.37 -16.06
N ALA A 47 24.74 3.80 -17.29
CA ALA A 47 24.66 2.95 -18.49
C ALA A 47 25.89 2.07 -18.79
N ASN A 48 26.74 1.75 -17.81
CA ASN A 48 28.07 1.16 -18.05
C ASN A 48 28.46 -0.07 -17.19
N VAL A 49 27.56 -0.87 -16.60
CA VAL A 49 27.95 -2.09 -15.85
C VAL A 49 27.05 -3.32 -16.17
N GLU A 50 27.58 -4.55 -16.00
CA GLU A 50 26.88 -5.84 -16.22
C GLU A 50 26.82 -6.64 -14.90
N GLY A 51 25.70 -7.30 -14.58
CA GLY A 51 25.48 -8.03 -13.32
C GLY A 51 24.14 -7.65 -12.67
N ASP A 52 24.05 -7.63 -11.32
CA ASP A 52 22.89 -7.09 -10.55
C ASP A 52 22.37 -5.75 -11.12
N ASP A 53 23.23 -5.01 -11.81
CA ASP A 53 22.99 -3.82 -12.63
C ASP A 53 21.80 -3.92 -13.62
N VAL A 54 21.53 -5.09 -14.20
CA VAL A 54 20.36 -5.26 -15.10
C VAL A 54 19.05 -5.22 -14.31
N LYS A 55 19.02 -5.83 -13.11
CA LYS A 55 17.83 -5.75 -12.24
C LYS A 55 17.64 -4.34 -11.73
N ASP A 56 18.72 -3.61 -11.45
CA ASP A 56 18.66 -2.22 -11.01
C ASP A 56 18.13 -1.29 -12.11
N GLN A 57 18.52 -1.52 -13.37
CA GLN A 57 17.94 -0.82 -14.53
C GLN A 57 16.43 -1.10 -14.68
N TYR A 58 16.00 -2.36 -14.62
CA TYR A 58 14.57 -2.68 -14.68
C TYR A 58 13.80 -2.20 -13.45
N LYS A 59 14.45 -2.17 -12.27
CA LYS A 59 13.87 -1.60 -11.05
C LYS A 59 13.56 -0.13 -11.27
N LEU A 60 14.55 0.64 -11.72
CA LEU A 60 14.39 2.07 -11.98
C LEU A 60 13.31 2.34 -13.04
N LEU A 61 13.27 1.53 -14.11
CA LEU A 61 12.24 1.63 -15.14
C LEU A 61 10.83 1.39 -14.59
N LEU A 62 10.65 0.36 -13.76
CA LEU A 62 9.35 0.07 -13.13
C LEU A 62 8.95 1.13 -12.10
N GLU A 63 9.91 1.63 -11.31
CA GLU A 63 9.66 2.73 -10.38
C GLU A 63 9.19 3.98 -11.13
N ASN A 64 9.87 4.35 -12.22
CA ASN A 64 9.45 5.48 -13.06
C ASN A 64 8.07 5.25 -13.70
N LEU A 65 7.79 4.04 -14.20
CA LEU A 65 6.48 3.69 -14.76
C LEU A 65 5.37 3.84 -13.72
N PHE A 66 5.60 3.33 -12.49
CA PHE A 66 4.65 3.43 -11.41
C PHE A 66 4.50 4.85 -10.87
N ASP A 67 5.59 5.62 -10.76
CA ASP A 67 5.54 7.02 -10.35
C ASP A 67 4.79 7.89 -11.38
N TYR A 68 4.98 7.62 -12.67
CA TYR A 68 4.22 8.31 -13.73
C TYR A 68 2.73 7.94 -13.71
N ARG A 69 2.40 6.65 -13.49
CA ARG A 69 1.02 6.19 -13.22
C ARG A 69 0.42 6.92 -12.01
N ASN A 70 1.17 7.00 -10.91
CA ASN A 70 0.73 7.63 -9.67
C ASN A 70 0.49 9.13 -9.85
N LYS A 71 1.33 9.82 -10.61
CA LYS A 71 1.11 11.22 -10.99
C LYS A 71 -0.19 11.40 -11.77
N ALA A 72 -0.44 10.54 -12.76
CA ALA A 72 -1.69 10.55 -13.53
C ALA A 72 -2.92 10.32 -12.63
N ILE A 73 -2.83 9.44 -11.63
CA ILE A 73 -3.87 9.22 -10.61
C ILE A 73 -4.11 10.49 -9.77
N LEU A 74 -3.06 11.14 -9.28
CA LEU A 74 -3.17 12.37 -8.48
C LEU A 74 -3.78 13.53 -9.26
N GLU A 75 -3.38 13.67 -10.53
CA GLU A 75 -3.86 14.72 -11.44
C GLU A 75 -5.22 14.37 -12.09
N LYS A 76 -5.75 13.18 -11.82
CA LYS A 76 -6.98 12.63 -12.40
C LYS A 76 -6.95 12.60 -13.94
N ASN A 77 -5.77 12.35 -14.50
CA ASN A 77 -5.54 12.35 -15.94
C ASN A 77 -5.76 10.96 -16.54
N GLU A 78 -7.01 10.64 -16.85
CA GLU A 78 -7.39 9.35 -17.45
C GLU A 78 -6.71 9.09 -18.80
N ASN A 79 -6.38 10.13 -19.57
CA ASN A 79 -5.73 9.98 -20.88
C ASN A 79 -4.29 9.47 -20.73
N ILE A 80 -3.50 10.10 -19.83
CA ILE A 80 -2.16 9.61 -19.51
C ILE A 80 -2.25 8.20 -18.94
N LEU A 81 -3.17 7.96 -18.00
CA LEU A 81 -3.33 6.66 -17.37
C LEU A 81 -3.65 5.59 -18.41
N LYS A 82 -4.58 5.85 -19.35
CA LYS A 82 -4.94 4.94 -20.44
C LYS A 82 -3.76 4.63 -21.36
N GLY A 83 -2.92 5.63 -21.65
CA GLY A 83 -1.74 5.48 -22.50
C GLY A 83 -0.69 4.50 -21.96
N LEU A 84 -0.73 4.16 -20.67
CA LEU A 84 0.19 3.19 -20.06
C LEU A 84 -0.22 1.73 -20.31
N TYR A 85 -1.40 1.48 -20.89
CA TYR A 85 -1.99 0.15 -21.01
C TYR A 85 -2.37 -0.21 -22.45
N GLU A 86 -2.23 -1.49 -22.80
CA GLU A 86 -2.69 -2.05 -24.08
C GLU A 86 -4.21 -2.29 -24.04
N THR A 87 -4.98 -1.19 -24.11
CA THR A 87 -6.45 -1.20 -23.89
C THR A 87 -7.27 -1.81 -25.02
N ASP A 88 -6.67 -2.12 -26.17
CA ASP A 88 -7.30 -2.93 -27.23
C ASP A 88 -7.34 -4.42 -26.89
N LYS A 89 -6.56 -4.87 -25.89
CA LYS A 89 -6.58 -6.23 -25.36
C LYS A 89 -7.30 -6.31 -24.02
N LYS A 90 -8.04 -7.40 -23.84
CA LYS A 90 -8.83 -7.66 -22.63
C LYS A 90 -8.06 -7.48 -21.32
N PHE A 91 -6.85 -8.03 -21.21
CA PHE A 91 -6.08 -7.96 -19.96
C PHE A 91 -5.44 -6.59 -19.71
N GLY A 92 -5.07 -5.86 -20.77
CA GLY A 92 -4.59 -4.48 -20.63
C GLY A 92 -5.73 -3.53 -20.28
N LEU A 93 -6.90 -3.69 -20.90
CA LEU A 93 -8.12 -2.96 -20.56
C LEU A 93 -8.52 -3.15 -19.10
N TRP A 94 -8.55 -4.40 -18.61
CA TRP A 94 -8.88 -4.68 -17.21
C TRP A 94 -7.89 -4.07 -16.22
N ALA A 95 -6.59 -4.09 -16.53
CA ALA A 95 -5.57 -3.48 -15.68
C ALA A 95 -5.76 -1.95 -15.60
N TYR A 96 -6.01 -1.30 -16.74
CA TYR A 96 -6.36 0.12 -16.80
C TYR A 96 -7.62 0.45 -15.99
N GLU A 97 -8.70 -0.30 -16.19
CA GLU A 97 -9.98 -0.10 -15.48
C GLU A 97 -9.80 -0.23 -13.97
N ASN A 98 -8.91 -1.11 -13.51
CA ASN A 98 -8.59 -1.24 -12.10
C ASN A 98 -7.93 0.04 -11.54
N GLU A 99 -6.97 0.62 -12.25
CA GLU A 99 -6.35 1.88 -11.81
C GLU A 99 -7.32 3.06 -11.84
N VAL A 100 -8.26 3.09 -12.79
CA VAL A 100 -9.34 4.10 -12.80
C VAL A 100 -10.23 3.96 -11.56
N LYS A 101 -10.54 2.73 -11.12
CA LYS A 101 -11.28 2.51 -9.87
C LYS A 101 -10.50 3.01 -8.66
N LYS A 102 -9.20 2.70 -8.58
CA LYS A 102 -8.31 3.20 -7.53
C LYS A 102 -8.25 4.72 -7.50
N MET A 103 -8.13 5.38 -8.66
CA MET A 103 -8.14 6.83 -8.77
C MET A 103 -9.42 7.44 -8.18
N LYS A 104 -10.59 6.94 -8.60
CA LYS A 104 -11.90 7.36 -8.10
C LYS A 104 -12.06 7.06 -6.60
N TYR A 105 -11.52 5.94 -6.14
CA TYR A 105 -11.52 5.58 -4.73
C TYR A 105 -10.79 6.63 -3.88
N LEU A 106 -9.55 6.95 -4.26
CA LEU A 106 -8.69 7.89 -3.53
C LEU A 106 -9.30 9.30 -3.54
N GLU A 107 -9.89 9.73 -4.66
CA GLU A 107 -10.66 10.97 -4.74
C GLU A 107 -11.84 10.98 -3.75
N ASN A 108 -12.67 9.94 -3.77
CA ASN A 108 -13.85 9.84 -2.92
C ASN A 108 -13.48 9.81 -1.43
N TRP A 109 -12.45 9.04 -1.08
CA TRP A 109 -11.97 8.95 0.30
C TRP A 109 -11.35 10.27 0.73
N SER A 110 -10.45 10.86 -0.05
CA SER A 110 -9.83 12.15 0.30
C SER A 110 -10.87 13.26 0.50
N SER A 111 -11.92 13.28 -0.34
CA SER A 111 -13.07 14.16 -0.17
C SER A 111 -13.81 13.89 1.14
N LYS A 112 -14.17 12.64 1.45
CA LYS A 112 -14.85 12.28 2.71
C LYS A 112 -14.03 12.70 3.94
N GLN A 113 -12.72 12.50 3.90
CA GLN A 113 -11.81 12.79 5.00
C GLN A 113 -11.42 14.28 5.12
N GLY A 114 -11.58 15.08 4.07
CA GLY A 114 -11.11 16.48 4.06
C GLY A 114 -9.59 16.58 3.94
N VAL A 115 -8.98 15.69 3.17
CA VAL A 115 -7.53 15.63 2.95
C VAL A 115 -7.19 15.83 1.48
N LYS A 116 -5.94 16.20 1.21
CA LYS A 116 -5.36 16.20 -0.14
C LYS A 116 -4.11 15.34 -0.15
N PHE A 117 -4.08 14.35 -1.05
CA PHE A 117 -2.85 13.66 -1.38
C PHE A 117 -1.86 14.64 -2.03
N LYS A 118 -0.61 14.59 -1.59
CA LYS A 118 0.49 15.46 -2.03
C LYS A 118 1.44 14.75 -2.95
N ASP A 119 1.72 13.49 -2.65
CA ASP A 119 2.70 12.69 -3.35
C ASP A 119 2.37 11.22 -3.17
N ILE A 120 2.67 10.42 -4.21
CA ILE A 120 2.55 8.97 -4.17
C ILE A 120 3.81 8.40 -4.83
N LYS A 121 4.70 7.85 -4.02
CA LYS A 121 5.98 7.30 -4.49
C LYS A 121 6.05 5.80 -4.36
N THR A 122 6.65 5.16 -5.35
CA THR A 122 6.77 3.72 -5.39
C THR A 122 8.22 3.26 -5.32
N ARG A 123 8.44 2.18 -4.58
CA ARG A 123 9.68 1.39 -4.58
C ARG A 123 9.39 -0.03 -5.02
N VAL A 124 10.31 -0.59 -5.80
CA VAL A 124 10.13 -1.91 -6.42
C VAL A 124 11.25 -2.84 -6.03
N LYS A 125 10.88 -4.07 -5.66
CA LYS A 125 11.80 -5.20 -5.48
C LYS A 125 11.48 -6.28 -6.50
N ILE A 126 12.29 -6.37 -7.55
CA ILE A 126 12.11 -7.37 -8.60
C ILE A 126 12.49 -8.76 -8.07
N LYS A 127 11.53 -9.69 -8.12
CA LYS A 127 11.76 -11.11 -7.80
C LYS A 127 12.16 -11.89 -9.04
N LYS A 128 11.51 -11.62 -10.18
CA LYS A 128 11.76 -12.33 -11.44
C LYS A 128 11.45 -11.45 -12.63
N ILE A 129 12.29 -11.54 -13.66
CA ILE A 129 12.02 -11.00 -14.98
C ILE A 129 12.32 -12.09 -16.02
N LYS A 130 11.46 -12.19 -17.03
CA LYS A 130 11.64 -13.12 -18.14
C LYS A 130 11.08 -12.51 -19.42
N GLU A 131 11.91 -12.42 -20.46
CA GLU A 131 11.44 -12.15 -21.82
C GLU A 131 10.59 -13.33 -22.29
N LYS A 132 9.35 -13.06 -22.68
CA LYS A 132 8.37 -14.06 -23.13
C LYS A 132 8.36 -14.16 -24.64
N GLU A 133 8.39 -13.00 -25.28
CA GLU A 133 8.47 -12.77 -26.71
C GLU A 133 9.36 -11.55 -26.92
N LYS A 134 9.76 -11.28 -28.17
CA LYS A 134 10.56 -10.11 -28.50
C LYS A 134 9.91 -8.85 -27.90
N ASP A 135 10.66 -8.13 -27.08
CA ASP A 135 10.26 -6.88 -26.43
C ASP A 135 9.09 -7.00 -25.43
N LEU A 136 8.69 -8.21 -25.04
CA LEU A 136 7.63 -8.48 -24.05
C LEU A 136 8.20 -9.20 -22.82
N TYR A 137 8.14 -8.55 -21.66
CA TYR A 137 8.71 -9.04 -20.42
C TYR A 137 7.64 -9.37 -19.39
N GLY A 138 7.67 -10.59 -18.87
CA GLY A 138 6.92 -10.99 -17.69
C GLY A 138 7.73 -10.72 -16.43
N ILE A 139 7.14 -9.99 -15.48
CA ILE A 139 7.79 -9.48 -14.28
C ILE A 139 6.98 -9.89 -13.05
N ILE A 140 7.69 -10.38 -12.02
CA ILE A 140 7.15 -10.60 -10.69
C ILE A 140 7.92 -9.68 -9.75
N CYS A 141 7.23 -8.80 -9.03
CA CYS A 141 7.86 -7.87 -8.09
C CYS A 141 7.00 -7.65 -6.84
N SER A 142 7.66 -7.26 -5.75
CA SER A 142 7.00 -6.58 -4.64
C SER A 142 7.04 -5.08 -4.91
N VAL A 143 5.96 -4.39 -4.58
CA VAL A 143 5.79 -2.96 -4.79
C VAL A 143 5.41 -2.35 -3.45
N SER A 144 6.10 -1.28 -3.09
CA SER A 144 5.86 -0.53 -1.86
C SER A 144 5.49 0.90 -2.24
N THR A 145 4.23 1.27 -2.03
CA THR A 145 3.71 2.59 -2.44
C THR A 145 3.41 3.42 -1.21
N GLU A 146 4.14 4.51 -1.04
CA GLU A 146 3.95 5.52 0.00
C GLU A 146 2.99 6.60 -0.49
N TYR A 147 2.03 6.96 0.35
CA TYR A 147 1.04 8.00 0.09
C TYR A 147 1.21 9.10 1.13
N LYS A 148 1.47 10.31 0.68
CA LYS A 148 1.57 11.51 1.52
C LYS A 148 0.32 12.35 1.39
N TYR A 149 -0.22 12.83 2.50
CA TYR A 149 -1.42 13.66 2.51
C TYR A 149 -1.40 14.68 3.64
N SER A 150 -2.16 15.75 3.49
CA SER A 150 -2.43 16.70 4.58
C SER A 150 -3.90 17.10 4.58
N TYR A 151 -4.39 17.47 5.76
CA TYR A 151 -5.75 17.99 5.91
C TYR A 151 -5.87 19.35 5.24
N GLU A 152 -7.03 19.63 4.62
CA GLU A 152 -7.23 20.86 3.87
C GLU A 152 -7.08 22.13 4.73
N ASN A 153 -7.42 22.02 6.01
CA ASN A 153 -7.32 23.07 7.02
C ASN A 153 -6.04 22.97 7.90
N GLN A 154 -5.11 22.05 7.59
CA GLN A 154 -3.81 21.91 8.26
C GLN A 154 -2.76 21.42 7.26
N LYS A 155 -2.42 22.30 6.32
CA LYS A 155 -1.61 21.96 5.13
C LYS A 155 -0.13 21.73 5.45
N ASP A 156 0.34 22.30 6.56
CA ASP A 156 1.71 22.28 7.08
C ASP A 156 2.07 20.97 7.79
N LYS A 157 1.08 20.19 8.23
CA LYS A 157 1.31 18.86 8.80
C LYS A 157 1.09 17.77 7.76
N GLU A 158 2.19 17.18 7.30
CA GLU A 158 2.17 16.03 6.41
C GLU A 158 1.98 14.73 7.21
N ASN A 159 1.12 13.86 6.67
CA ASN A 159 0.91 12.50 7.14
C ASN A 159 1.34 11.55 6.02
N ALA A 160 1.75 10.33 6.38
CA ALA A 160 2.15 9.32 5.41
C ALA A 160 1.66 7.94 5.83
N PHE A 161 1.33 7.12 4.83
CA PHE A 161 1.12 5.68 5.00
C PHE A 161 1.72 4.91 3.83
N ARG A 162 1.92 3.61 4.00
CA ARG A 162 2.47 2.75 2.94
C ARG A 162 1.63 1.50 2.73
N ILE A 163 1.51 1.09 1.48
CA ILE A 163 0.85 -0.15 1.09
C ILE A 163 1.85 -1.00 0.30
N GLY A 164 1.96 -2.25 0.70
CA GLY A 164 2.75 -3.28 0.03
C GLY A 164 1.84 -4.18 -0.81
N THR A 165 2.21 -4.35 -2.07
CA THR A 165 1.50 -5.19 -3.03
C THR A 165 2.45 -6.11 -3.78
N TYR A 166 1.92 -7.22 -4.30
CA TYR A 166 2.69 -8.23 -5.02
C TYR A 166 2.15 -8.36 -6.44
N HIS A 167 2.96 -7.98 -7.41
CA HIS A 167 2.52 -7.83 -8.79
C HIS A 167 3.07 -8.95 -9.67
N TYR A 168 2.22 -9.41 -10.58
CA TYR A 168 2.60 -10.08 -11.81
C TYR A 168 2.15 -9.22 -12.99
N LEU A 169 3.10 -8.70 -13.76
CA LEU A 169 2.80 -7.86 -14.92
C LEU A 169 3.57 -8.29 -16.16
N ASN A 170 2.96 -8.05 -17.32
CA ASN A 170 3.63 -8.09 -18.60
C ASN A 170 3.81 -6.65 -19.10
N VAL A 171 5.04 -6.29 -19.46
CA VAL A 171 5.37 -4.98 -20.03
C VAL A 171 5.95 -5.19 -21.42
N LYS A 172 5.39 -4.51 -22.41
CA LYS A 172 5.85 -4.53 -23.79
C LYS A 172 6.52 -3.21 -24.13
N ILE A 173 7.64 -3.26 -24.84
CA ILE A 173 8.31 -2.05 -25.33
C ILE A 173 7.81 -1.79 -26.76
N ILE A 174 7.15 -0.65 -26.97
CA ILE A 174 6.61 -0.22 -28.27
C ILE A 174 7.09 1.21 -28.50
N ASP A 175 7.81 1.46 -29.59
CA ASP A 175 8.35 2.79 -29.93
C ASP A 175 9.07 3.46 -28.74
N ASN A 176 9.86 2.65 -28.03
CA ASN A 176 10.63 3.01 -26.83
C ASN A 176 9.78 3.42 -25.60
N GLN A 177 8.48 3.12 -25.62
CA GLN A 177 7.56 3.29 -24.50
C GLN A 177 7.24 1.96 -23.83
N TYR A 178 7.04 1.98 -22.52
CA TYR A 178 6.68 0.81 -21.72
C TYR A 178 5.15 0.73 -21.57
N VAL A 179 4.54 -0.25 -22.22
CA VAL A 179 3.09 -0.47 -22.21
C VAL A 179 2.77 -1.72 -21.41
N ILE A 180 1.90 -1.59 -20.41
CA ILE A 180 1.42 -2.72 -19.61
C ILE A 180 0.34 -3.48 -20.40
N THR A 181 0.62 -4.72 -20.75
CA THR A 181 -0.32 -5.59 -21.50
C THR A 181 -1.16 -6.47 -20.58
N LYS A 182 -0.71 -6.66 -19.33
CA LYS A 182 -1.37 -7.46 -18.30
C LYS A 182 -0.80 -7.09 -16.94
N GLU A 183 -1.65 -6.96 -15.92
CA GLU A 183 -1.22 -6.77 -14.53
C GLU A 183 -2.18 -7.51 -13.60
N TRP A 184 -1.63 -8.17 -12.58
CA TRP A 184 -2.37 -8.86 -11.53
C TRP A 184 -1.73 -8.57 -10.18
N TYR A 185 -2.52 -8.02 -9.27
CA TYR A 185 -2.20 -7.86 -7.87
C TYR A 185 -3.50 -7.74 -7.07
N THR A 186 -3.43 -7.96 -5.76
CA THR A 186 -4.56 -7.72 -4.87
C THR A 186 -4.62 -6.24 -4.52
N ASP A 187 -5.47 -5.49 -5.22
CA ASP A 187 -5.68 -4.07 -4.97
C ASP A 187 -6.57 -3.85 -3.73
N PRO A 188 -6.09 -3.14 -2.69
CA PRO A 188 -6.91 -2.87 -1.50
C PRO A 188 -8.05 -1.88 -1.77
N PHE A 189 -8.11 -1.28 -2.97
CA PHE A 189 -9.11 -0.29 -3.40
C PHE A 189 -10.06 -0.83 -4.46
N ALA A 190 -10.02 -2.15 -4.74
CA ALA A 190 -10.84 -2.78 -5.79
C ALA A 190 -12.35 -2.64 -5.55
N ASP A 191 -12.77 -2.56 -4.29
CA ASP A 191 -14.15 -2.30 -3.92
C ASP A 191 -14.46 -0.80 -4.10
N SER A 192 -15.45 -0.47 -4.93
CA SER A 192 -15.85 0.92 -5.12
C SER A 192 -16.34 1.53 -3.79
N LEU A 193 -15.76 2.66 -3.38
CA LEU A 193 -16.32 3.50 -2.32
C LEU A 193 -17.60 4.15 -2.83
N ASN A 194 -18.75 3.59 -2.41
CA ASN A 194 -20.04 4.19 -2.69
C ASN A 194 -20.35 5.26 -1.62
N LEU A 195 -20.17 6.53 -2.00
CA LEU A 195 -20.49 7.69 -1.18
C LEU A 195 -21.99 8.02 -1.11
N GLU A 196 -22.83 7.41 -1.95
CA GLU A 196 -24.28 7.63 -1.94
C GLU A 196 -24.81 7.27 -0.53
N ASN A 197 -25.42 8.25 0.12
CA ASN A 197 -25.99 8.19 1.46
C ASN A 197 -25.00 8.25 2.63
N ILE A 198 -23.70 8.52 2.40
CA ILE A 198 -22.77 8.84 3.50
C ILE A 198 -22.87 10.33 3.83
N LYS A 199 -22.99 10.69 5.10
CA LYS A 199 -22.95 12.10 5.56
C LYS A 199 -21.53 12.67 5.52
N SER A 200 -20.93 12.74 4.33
CA SER A 200 -19.53 13.08 4.13
C SER A 200 -19.17 14.46 4.68
N GLU A 201 -20.09 15.42 4.69
CA GLU A 201 -19.85 16.75 5.27
C GLU A 201 -19.77 16.72 6.80
N ASP A 202 -20.69 16.01 7.47
CA ASP A 202 -20.65 15.82 8.93
C ASP A 202 -19.36 15.11 9.37
N ILE A 203 -18.95 14.08 8.61
CA ILE A 203 -17.70 13.34 8.86
C ILE A 203 -16.50 14.28 8.69
N ARG A 204 -16.41 14.98 7.55
CA ARG A 204 -15.34 15.92 7.26
C ARG A 204 -15.23 17.02 8.33
N ASN A 205 -16.35 17.61 8.72
CA ASN A 205 -16.41 18.66 9.72
C ASN A 205 -15.96 18.14 11.09
N TYR A 206 -16.44 16.96 11.50
CA TYR A 206 -16.02 16.35 12.76
C TYR A 206 -14.51 16.09 12.79
N ILE A 207 -13.95 15.46 11.74
CA ILE A 207 -12.52 15.16 11.62
C ILE A 207 -11.70 16.45 11.61
N GLY A 208 -12.12 17.46 10.85
CA GLY A 208 -11.43 18.73 10.70
C GLY A 208 -11.36 19.58 11.98
N GLN A 209 -12.22 19.30 12.97
CA GLN A 209 -12.23 19.94 14.29
C GLN A 209 -11.37 19.23 15.34
N GLN A 210 -10.89 18.00 15.06
CA GLN A 210 -10.05 17.27 16.01
C GLN A 210 -8.63 17.82 16.04
N ASP A 211 -7.98 17.75 17.19
CA ASP A 211 -6.56 18.06 17.32
C ASP A 211 -5.72 16.77 17.36
N GLY A 212 -4.44 16.91 17.04
CA GLY A 212 -3.48 15.83 17.21
C GLY A 212 -3.40 15.40 18.68
N VAL A 213 -3.25 14.10 18.91
CA VAL A 213 -3.14 13.52 20.25
C VAL A 213 -1.69 13.22 20.56
N GLU A 214 -1.17 13.74 21.67
CA GLU A 214 0.13 13.31 22.19
C GLU A 214 0.01 11.91 22.80
N LEU A 215 0.81 10.97 22.28
CA LEU A 215 0.78 9.57 22.71
C LEU A 215 1.80 9.32 23.81
N GLN A 216 1.30 9.01 25.01
CA GLN A 216 2.12 8.47 26.10
C GLN A 216 2.12 6.94 26.00
N LEU A 217 3.15 6.39 25.34
CA LEU A 217 3.27 4.95 25.07
C LEU A 217 4.03 4.22 26.18
N THR A 218 3.52 3.07 26.61
CA THR A 218 4.29 2.13 27.44
C THR A 218 5.43 1.50 26.62
N ASP A 219 6.40 0.90 27.30
CA ASP A 219 7.51 0.23 26.61
C ASP A 219 7.06 -1.00 25.82
N GLU A 220 6.03 -1.70 26.29
CA GLU A 220 5.41 -2.81 25.55
C GLU A 220 4.71 -2.31 24.28
N GLN A 221 4.02 -1.17 24.33
CA GLN A 221 3.41 -0.57 23.14
C GLN A 221 4.48 -0.15 22.13
N LYS A 222 5.59 0.47 22.58
CA LYS A 222 6.72 0.80 21.69
C LYS A 222 7.27 -0.45 21.01
N LYS A 223 7.52 -1.53 21.76
CA LYS A 223 7.97 -2.82 21.20
C LYS A 223 6.99 -3.39 20.18
N ALA A 224 5.69 -3.31 20.47
CA ALA A 224 4.64 -3.76 19.56
C ALA A 224 4.66 -2.98 18.24
N ILE A 225 4.78 -1.65 18.30
CA ILE A 225 4.87 -0.76 17.13
C ILE A 225 6.15 -1.04 16.34
N ASP A 226 7.30 -1.10 17.01
CA ASP A 226 8.59 -1.37 16.36
C ASP A 226 8.56 -2.72 15.63
N TYR A 227 7.98 -3.74 16.27
CA TYR A 227 7.79 -5.05 15.65
C TYR A 227 6.90 -4.94 14.40
N ALA A 228 5.75 -4.28 14.53
CA ALA A 228 4.80 -4.12 13.43
C ALA A 228 5.46 -3.41 12.24
N HIS A 229 6.19 -2.32 12.51
CA HIS A 229 6.83 -1.52 11.47
C HIS A 229 7.95 -2.27 10.77
N LYS A 230 8.73 -3.06 11.52
CA LYS A 230 9.84 -3.85 11.00
C LYS A 230 9.41 -5.02 10.11
N TYR A 231 8.26 -5.64 10.39
CA TYR A 231 7.87 -6.91 9.78
C TYR A 231 6.60 -6.86 8.93
N CYS A 232 6.12 -5.67 8.56
CA CYS A 232 4.94 -5.48 7.71
C CYS A 232 5.19 -5.78 6.21
N GLY A 233 5.86 -6.89 5.90
CA GLY A 233 6.00 -7.40 4.53
C GLY A 233 6.55 -6.36 3.54
N ALA A 234 5.90 -6.22 2.39
CA ALA A 234 6.27 -5.29 1.33
C ALA A 234 6.07 -3.80 1.70
N ALA A 235 5.31 -3.49 2.75
CA ALA A 235 5.10 -2.10 3.22
C ALA A 235 6.12 -1.64 4.25
N ALA A 236 6.90 -2.56 4.83
CA ALA A 236 8.08 -2.19 5.62
C ALA A 236 9.04 -1.36 4.75
N ASP A 237 9.73 -0.41 5.37
CA ASP A 237 10.68 0.43 4.64
C ASP A 237 11.84 -0.39 4.03
N GLU A 238 12.60 0.24 3.14
CA GLU A 238 13.75 -0.40 2.49
C GLU A 238 14.83 -0.80 3.50
N GLU A 239 15.03 -0.04 4.58
CA GLU A 239 16.01 -0.32 5.65
C GLU A 239 15.70 -1.64 6.36
N HIS A 240 14.42 -1.94 6.56
CA HIS A 240 13.94 -3.20 7.13
C HIS A 240 13.84 -4.33 6.08
N GLY A 241 13.98 -4.01 4.79
CA GLY A 241 14.21 -4.96 3.71
C GLY A 241 12.94 -5.54 3.07
N MET A 242 11.77 -4.92 3.31
CA MET A 242 10.46 -5.37 2.82
C MET A 242 10.19 -6.86 3.13
N LYS A 243 10.21 -7.23 4.42
CA LYS A 243 10.22 -8.64 4.86
C LYS A 243 9.21 -8.95 5.95
N PHE A 244 8.81 -10.22 5.98
CA PHE A 244 8.10 -10.83 7.09
C PHE A 244 9.07 -11.34 8.17
N ASN A 245 8.57 -11.63 9.36
CA ASN A 245 9.38 -12.25 10.40
C ASN A 245 9.61 -13.75 10.10
N PRO A 246 10.87 -14.20 9.88
CA PRO A 246 11.16 -15.60 9.51
C PRO A 246 10.90 -16.61 10.63
N ASN A 247 10.70 -16.16 11.88
CA ASN A 247 10.37 -17.03 13.00
C ASN A 247 8.90 -17.48 12.95
N TYR A 248 8.06 -16.77 12.20
CA TYR A 248 6.65 -17.07 12.01
C TYR A 248 6.38 -17.50 10.57
N ARG A 249 5.47 -18.46 10.41
CA ARG A 249 5.00 -18.88 9.09
C ARG A 249 4.22 -17.73 8.47
N ASP A 250 4.51 -17.43 7.22
CA ASP A 250 3.71 -16.54 6.39
C ASP A 250 2.45 -17.29 5.91
N TYR A 251 1.29 -16.88 6.41
CA TYR A 251 0.00 -17.44 6.00
C TYR A 251 -0.67 -16.64 4.88
N ASN A 252 -0.01 -15.62 4.28
CA ASN A 252 -0.62 -14.83 3.21
C ASN A 252 -1.17 -15.69 2.04
N PRO A 253 -0.48 -16.75 1.58
CA PRO A 253 -1.00 -17.61 0.51
C PRO A 253 -2.22 -18.47 0.90
N GLU A 254 -2.42 -18.72 2.20
CA GLU A 254 -3.42 -19.66 2.73
C GLU A 254 -4.60 -18.94 3.42
N GLY A 255 -4.43 -17.65 3.74
CA GLY A 255 -5.36 -16.87 4.54
C GLY A 255 -5.08 -16.95 6.05
N GLY A 256 -5.54 -15.94 6.79
CA GLY A 256 -5.37 -15.85 8.25
C GLY A 256 -4.15 -15.03 8.70
N ASP A 257 -3.34 -14.53 7.77
CA ASP A 257 -2.09 -13.86 8.12
C ASP A 257 -2.28 -12.52 8.85
N CYS A 258 -3.39 -11.82 8.60
CA CYS A 258 -3.78 -10.65 9.40
C CYS A 258 -3.86 -10.94 10.91
N ALA A 259 -4.50 -12.05 11.29
CA ALA A 259 -4.61 -12.45 12.69
C ALA A 259 -3.30 -13.02 13.23
N ASN A 260 -2.57 -13.77 12.40
CA ASN A 260 -1.22 -14.25 12.72
C ASN A 260 -0.30 -13.08 13.08
N PHE A 261 -0.30 -12.03 12.27
CA PHE A 261 0.53 -10.85 12.49
C PHE A 261 0.05 -10.00 13.67
N ALA A 262 -1.26 -9.79 13.84
CA ALA A 262 -1.80 -9.15 15.04
C ALA A 262 -1.39 -9.92 16.32
N SER A 263 -1.41 -11.25 16.27
CA SER A 263 -0.95 -12.09 17.37
C SER A 263 0.55 -11.97 17.63
N GLN A 264 1.36 -11.90 16.58
CA GLN A 264 2.79 -11.63 16.68
C GLN A 264 3.06 -10.28 17.35
N ILE A 265 2.42 -9.20 16.90
CA ILE A 265 2.55 -7.86 17.48
C ILE A 265 2.22 -7.88 18.99
N MET A 266 1.10 -8.53 19.36
CA MET A 266 0.72 -8.67 20.77
C MET A 266 1.75 -9.49 21.57
N PHE A 267 2.25 -10.61 21.04
CA PHE A 267 3.18 -11.46 21.77
C PHE A 267 4.56 -10.81 21.94
N GLU A 268 5.07 -10.22 20.86
CA GLU A 268 6.43 -9.67 20.77
C GLU A 268 6.54 -8.31 21.50
N SER A 269 5.40 -7.71 21.85
CA SER A 269 5.37 -6.62 22.83
C SER A 269 5.94 -7.01 24.21
N GLY A 270 5.91 -8.32 24.54
CA GLY A 270 6.30 -8.86 25.84
C GLY A 270 5.20 -8.76 26.91
N ARG A 271 4.09 -8.07 26.63
CA ARG A 271 2.98 -7.91 27.59
C ARG A 271 2.20 -9.20 27.81
N PHE A 272 1.96 -9.95 26.74
CA PHE A 272 1.03 -11.09 26.75
C PHE A 272 1.76 -12.42 26.67
N LYS A 273 1.50 -13.31 27.62
CA LYS A 273 2.03 -14.69 27.59
C LYS A 273 1.13 -15.58 26.73
N LYS A 274 1.73 -16.47 25.92
CA LYS A 274 1.00 -17.51 25.19
C LYS A 274 0.34 -18.50 26.17
N ASN A 275 -0.74 -19.14 25.75
CA ASN A 275 -1.40 -20.22 26.49
C ASN A 275 -1.94 -21.27 25.51
N SER A 276 -2.62 -22.31 25.99
CA SER A 276 -3.11 -23.40 25.12
C SER A 276 -4.12 -22.95 24.05
N ILE A 277 -4.85 -21.85 24.26
CA ILE A 277 -5.88 -21.35 23.35
C ILE A 277 -5.26 -20.44 22.28
N TRP A 278 -4.37 -19.53 22.69
CA TRP A 278 -3.65 -18.59 21.83
C TRP A 278 -2.16 -18.88 21.91
N ASN A 279 -1.67 -19.63 20.92
CA ASN A 279 -0.29 -20.08 20.87
C ASN A 279 0.25 -20.12 19.44
N TYR A 280 1.57 -20.12 19.35
CA TYR A 280 2.32 -20.45 18.18
C TYR A 280 3.50 -21.35 18.58
N SER A 281 3.54 -22.56 18.02
CA SER A 281 4.54 -23.60 18.29
C SER A 281 4.72 -24.45 17.03
N GLU A 282 5.91 -25.01 16.82
CA GLU A 282 6.17 -25.96 15.72
C GLU A 282 5.74 -25.44 14.34
N ARG A 283 5.94 -24.13 14.12
CA ARG A 283 5.53 -23.41 12.89
C ARG A 283 4.02 -23.43 12.59
N ALA A 284 3.19 -23.61 13.61
CA ALA A 284 1.74 -23.54 13.52
C ALA A 284 1.15 -22.67 14.63
N GLY A 285 0.23 -21.78 14.25
CA GLY A 285 -0.60 -21.04 15.20
C GLY A 285 -1.91 -21.77 15.51
N THR A 286 -2.39 -21.65 16.74
CA THR A 286 -3.73 -22.13 17.10
C THR A 286 -4.82 -21.34 16.35
N LYS A 287 -6.06 -21.83 16.38
CA LYS A 287 -7.18 -21.11 15.74
C LYS A 287 -7.30 -19.66 16.23
N ALA A 288 -7.15 -19.41 17.54
CA ALA A 288 -7.19 -18.06 18.09
C ALA A 288 -6.00 -17.19 17.65
N TRP A 289 -4.88 -17.80 17.24
CA TRP A 289 -3.71 -17.08 16.73
C TRP A 289 -3.86 -16.68 15.25
N VAL A 290 -4.35 -17.58 14.39
CA VAL A 290 -4.34 -17.36 12.92
C VAL A 290 -5.69 -17.00 12.30
N ASN A 291 -6.81 -17.08 13.04
CA ASN A 291 -8.12 -16.80 12.47
C ASN A 291 -8.72 -15.50 13.02
N ALA A 292 -9.03 -14.53 12.15
CA ALA A 292 -9.49 -13.19 12.54
C ALA A 292 -10.70 -13.18 13.49
N GLN A 293 -11.72 -14.02 13.23
CA GLN A 293 -12.87 -14.16 14.11
C GLN A 293 -12.49 -14.77 15.47
N ALA A 294 -11.69 -15.83 15.46
CA ALA A 294 -11.30 -16.51 16.69
C ALA A 294 -10.34 -15.67 17.54
N PHE A 295 -9.43 -14.92 16.90
CA PHE A 295 -8.55 -13.95 17.54
C PHE A 295 -9.36 -12.87 18.26
N LYS A 296 -10.31 -12.25 17.55
CA LYS A 296 -11.22 -11.26 18.12
C LYS A 296 -12.02 -11.82 19.29
N ASN A 297 -12.59 -13.03 19.15
CA ASN A 297 -13.33 -13.67 20.23
C ASN A 297 -12.42 -14.00 21.43
N TYR A 298 -11.20 -14.47 21.18
CA TYR A 298 -10.22 -14.75 22.23
C TYR A 298 -9.85 -13.48 23.01
N ALA A 299 -9.57 -12.37 22.32
CA ALA A 299 -9.24 -11.10 22.97
C ALA A 299 -10.35 -10.69 23.96
N LEU A 300 -11.62 -10.75 23.52
CA LEU A 300 -12.77 -10.40 24.34
C LEU A 300 -13.01 -11.38 25.50
N TYR A 301 -13.09 -12.69 25.21
CA TYR A 301 -13.44 -13.69 26.22
C TYR A 301 -12.32 -13.96 27.24
N SER A 302 -11.06 -13.71 26.89
CA SER A 302 -9.95 -13.82 27.83
C SER A 302 -9.78 -12.58 28.72
N GLY A 303 -10.55 -11.51 28.49
CA GLY A 303 -10.39 -10.22 29.19
C GLY A 303 -9.14 -9.43 28.75
N ARG A 304 -8.44 -9.86 27.69
CA ARG A 304 -7.29 -9.14 27.12
C ARG A 304 -7.71 -7.93 26.30
N GLY A 305 -8.97 -7.85 25.89
CA GLY A 305 -9.52 -6.69 25.23
C GLY A 305 -11.00 -6.51 25.49
N SER A 306 -11.50 -5.35 25.12
CA SER A 306 -12.90 -4.94 25.28
C SER A 306 -13.43 -4.33 24.00
N LEU A 307 -14.69 -4.61 23.67
CA LEU A 307 -15.38 -3.99 22.54
C LEU A 307 -15.80 -2.57 22.95
N ILE A 308 -15.30 -1.56 22.25
CA ILE A 308 -15.70 -0.15 22.44
C ILE A 308 -17.00 0.09 21.67
N ALA A 309 -17.01 -0.23 20.38
CA ALA A 309 -18.13 0.03 19.49
C ALA A 309 -18.20 -1.01 18.35
N LYS A 310 -19.40 -1.23 17.83
CA LYS A 310 -19.64 -2.04 16.63
C LYS A 310 -20.71 -1.38 15.77
N GLY A 311 -20.45 -1.28 14.46
CA GLY A 311 -21.42 -0.72 13.53
C GLY A 311 -20.87 -0.48 12.14
N SER A 312 -21.64 0.19 11.30
CA SER A 312 -21.18 0.85 10.08
C SER A 312 -20.16 1.94 10.40
N TYR A 313 -19.49 2.47 9.37
CA TYR A 313 -18.53 3.57 9.54
C TYR A 313 -19.16 4.77 10.29
N GLU A 314 -20.36 5.21 9.88
CA GLU A 314 -21.04 6.37 10.46
C GLU A 314 -21.38 6.19 11.95
N GLU A 315 -21.62 4.94 12.37
CA GLU A 315 -21.95 4.61 13.76
C GLU A 315 -20.71 4.57 14.65
N VAL A 316 -19.51 4.32 14.11
CA VAL A 316 -18.31 4.07 14.93
C VAL A 316 -17.15 5.05 14.73
N TYR A 317 -17.14 5.88 13.68
CA TYR A 317 -15.95 6.68 13.35
C TYR A 317 -15.54 7.65 14.47
N LYS A 318 -16.50 8.17 15.24
CA LYS A 318 -16.22 9.00 16.43
C LYS A 318 -15.57 8.18 17.54
N GLU A 319 -16.10 6.98 17.81
CA GLU A 319 -15.55 6.05 18.81
C GLU A 319 -14.16 5.54 18.42
N ALA A 320 -13.85 5.47 17.13
CA ALA A 320 -12.53 5.07 16.66
C ALA A 320 -11.41 6.01 17.15
N TYR A 321 -11.69 7.28 17.44
CA TYR A 321 -10.71 8.21 18.03
C TYR A 321 -10.25 7.81 19.45
N ASN A 322 -10.95 6.88 20.10
CA ASN A 322 -10.52 6.31 21.38
C ASN A 322 -9.45 5.23 21.22
N LEU A 323 -9.17 4.77 20.00
CA LEU A 323 -8.13 3.79 19.73
C LEU A 323 -6.74 4.35 19.99
N ARG A 324 -5.86 3.52 20.55
CA ARG A 324 -4.45 3.81 20.79
C ARG A 324 -3.58 2.69 20.24
N PRO A 325 -2.27 2.92 20.04
CA PRO A 325 -1.39 1.87 19.56
C PRO A 325 -1.46 0.60 20.42
N GLY A 326 -1.60 -0.55 19.75
CA GLY A 326 -1.86 -1.84 20.38
C GLY A 326 -3.33 -2.29 20.34
N ASP A 327 -4.28 -1.36 20.21
CA ASP A 327 -5.68 -1.68 19.95
C ASP A 327 -5.86 -2.24 18.53
N PHE A 328 -7.02 -2.80 18.20
CA PHE A 328 -7.26 -3.28 16.83
C PHE A 328 -8.68 -3.01 16.33
N VAL A 329 -8.80 -2.96 15.01
CA VAL A 329 -10.07 -2.90 14.29
C VAL A 329 -10.36 -4.26 13.67
N GLY A 330 -11.55 -4.79 13.93
CA GLY A 330 -12.07 -5.96 13.23
C GLY A 330 -13.03 -5.58 12.11
N TYR A 331 -12.86 -6.16 10.92
CA TYR A 331 -13.71 -5.91 9.75
C TYR A 331 -14.61 -7.11 9.54
N GLU A 332 -15.90 -6.92 9.75
CA GLU A 332 -16.96 -7.92 9.60
C GLU A 332 -17.59 -7.83 8.21
N LYS A 333 -17.69 -8.97 7.53
CA LYS A 333 -18.49 -9.14 6.31
C LYS A 333 -19.42 -10.33 6.50
N LYS A 334 -20.72 -10.13 6.24
CA LYS A 334 -21.76 -11.19 6.37
C LYS A 334 -21.74 -11.89 7.74
N GLY A 335 -21.66 -11.14 8.84
CA GLY A 335 -21.74 -11.70 10.19
C GLY A 335 -20.43 -12.26 10.75
N ARG A 336 -19.33 -12.23 9.98
CA ARG A 336 -18.03 -12.80 10.38
C ARG A 336 -16.90 -11.80 10.21
N ILE A 337 -16.00 -11.73 11.20
CA ILE A 337 -14.73 -11.00 11.07
C ILE A 337 -13.88 -11.68 10.00
N THR A 338 -13.68 -11.01 8.87
CA THR A 338 -12.87 -11.46 7.75
C THR A 338 -11.44 -10.95 7.82
N HIS A 339 -11.21 -9.86 8.57
CA HIS A 339 -9.91 -9.24 8.70
C HIS A 339 -9.76 -8.51 10.04
N VAL A 340 -8.51 -8.33 10.49
CA VAL A 340 -8.17 -7.50 11.65
C VAL A 340 -6.92 -6.67 11.33
N SER A 341 -6.85 -5.45 11.87
CA SER A 341 -5.65 -4.61 11.75
C SER A 341 -5.33 -3.94 13.08
N THR A 342 -4.05 -3.90 13.44
CA THR A 342 -3.58 -3.35 14.71
C THR A 342 -3.28 -1.86 14.55
N VAL A 343 -3.75 -1.03 15.46
CA VAL A 343 -3.40 0.40 15.49
C VAL A 343 -1.95 0.53 15.91
N THR A 344 -1.14 1.24 15.13
CA THR A 344 0.29 1.47 15.43
C THR A 344 0.69 2.94 15.38
N GLY A 345 -0.25 3.83 15.07
CA GLY A 345 -0.05 5.27 15.12
C GLY A 345 -1.36 6.03 15.01
N LEU A 346 -1.26 7.35 15.14
CA LEU A 346 -2.33 8.31 14.89
C LEU A 346 -1.79 9.36 13.92
N ASP A 347 -2.67 9.92 13.10
CA ASP A 347 -2.31 11.04 12.23
C ASP A 347 -2.35 12.40 12.96
N SER A 348 -2.07 13.47 12.23
CA SER A 348 -2.07 14.86 12.72
C SER A 348 -3.40 15.36 13.32
N ARG A 349 -4.52 14.66 13.08
CA ARG A 349 -5.85 14.91 13.66
C ARG A 349 -6.24 13.88 14.72
N GLY A 350 -5.33 12.99 15.10
CA GLY A 350 -5.63 11.88 16.02
C GLY A 350 -6.38 10.72 15.36
N TYR A 351 -6.47 10.68 14.03
CA TYR A 351 -7.16 9.61 13.31
C TYR A 351 -6.35 8.30 13.38
N PRO A 352 -6.97 7.15 13.71
CA PRO A 352 -6.24 5.90 13.88
C PRO A 352 -5.59 5.38 12.58
N LEU A 353 -4.32 5.02 12.69
CA LEU A 353 -3.52 4.42 11.62
C LEU A 353 -3.20 2.97 11.98
N VAL A 354 -3.55 2.05 11.08
CA VAL A 354 -3.44 0.60 11.30
C VAL A 354 -2.33 -0.03 10.46
N THR A 355 -1.74 -1.07 11.02
CA THR A 355 -0.72 -1.90 10.39
C THR A 355 -1.14 -3.37 10.39
N CYS A 356 -1.09 -4.02 9.24
CA CYS A 356 -1.53 -5.43 9.07
C CYS A 356 -0.96 -6.09 7.81
N HIS A 357 -1.05 -7.43 7.73
CA HIS A 357 -0.77 -8.21 6.51
C HIS A 357 -2.04 -8.39 5.66
N ASN A 358 -1.96 -9.17 4.56
CA ASN A 358 -2.96 -9.34 3.50
C ASN A 358 -3.25 -8.03 2.74
N THR A 359 -2.32 -7.68 1.84
CA THR A 359 -2.11 -6.35 1.25
C THR A 359 -1.46 -5.40 2.25
N ASP A 360 -0.27 -5.80 2.71
CA ASP A 360 0.56 -5.19 3.74
C ASP A 360 0.30 -3.69 3.90
N ARG A 361 -0.28 -3.31 5.03
CA ARG A 361 -0.70 -1.95 5.35
C ARG A 361 0.20 -1.44 6.44
N MET A 362 0.88 -0.33 6.21
CA MET A 362 1.72 0.35 7.20
C MET A 362 1.12 1.72 7.49
N LEU A 363 0.67 1.93 8.73
CA LEU A 363 0.08 3.19 9.18
C LEU A 363 -1.06 3.69 8.27
N VAL A 364 -1.84 2.77 7.70
CA VAL A 364 -2.94 3.12 6.79
C VAL A 364 -4.15 3.59 7.61
N PRO A 365 -4.86 4.66 7.22
CA PRO A 365 -6.11 5.03 7.89
C PRO A 365 -7.07 3.85 7.98
N TRP A 366 -7.59 3.58 9.17
CA TRP A 366 -8.29 2.32 9.49
C TRP A 366 -9.49 1.99 8.58
N ASP A 367 -10.13 2.99 7.97
CA ASP A 367 -11.27 2.81 7.06
C ASP A 367 -10.88 2.74 5.57
N LEU A 368 -9.66 3.17 5.21
CA LEU A 368 -9.22 3.24 3.83
C LEU A 368 -9.14 1.81 3.25
N GLY A 369 -9.81 1.55 2.13
CA GLY A 369 -9.95 0.22 1.52
C GLY A 369 -11.05 -0.65 2.16
N TRP A 370 -11.85 -0.12 3.10
CA TRP A 370 -12.93 -0.83 3.80
C TRP A 370 -14.29 -0.15 3.62
N SER A 371 -14.63 0.19 2.38
CA SER A 371 -15.77 1.06 2.06
C SER A 371 -17.02 0.36 1.52
N ASP A 372 -16.99 -0.97 1.41
CA ASP A 372 -18.19 -1.74 1.07
C ASP A 372 -19.24 -1.55 2.17
N LYS A 373 -20.48 -1.16 1.79
CA LYS A 373 -21.59 -0.88 2.72
C LYS A 373 -21.98 -2.07 3.59
N SER A 374 -21.61 -3.29 3.19
CA SER A 374 -21.80 -4.52 3.97
C SER A 374 -20.76 -4.71 5.07
N ILE A 375 -19.68 -3.93 5.08
CA ILE A 375 -18.68 -3.97 6.13
C ILE A 375 -19.24 -3.34 7.41
N ARG A 376 -19.01 -4.05 8.52
CA ARG A 376 -19.21 -3.54 9.88
C ARG A 376 -17.88 -3.59 10.60
N PHE A 377 -17.60 -2.55 11.38
CA PHE A 377 -16.35 -2.39 12.10
C PHE A 377 -16.55 -2.73 13.57
N HIS A 378 -15.54 -3.34 14.17
CA HIS A 378 -15.47 -3.62 15.61
C HIS A 378 -14.25 -2.86 16.14
N ILE A 379 -14.50 -1.84 16.94
CA ILE A 379 -13.48 -1.02 17.59
C ILE A 379 -13.12 -1.71 18.90
N ILE A 380 -11.91 -2.25 19.01
CA ILE A 380 -11.53 -3.12 20.13
C ILE A 380 -10.29 -2.58 20.83
N LYS A 381 -10.45 -2.28 22.11
CA LYS A 381 -9.37 -1.90 23.01
C LYS A 381 -8.62 -3.12 23.50
N ILE A 382 -7.30 -3.10 23.52
CA ILE A 382 -6.46 -4.11 24.16
C ILE A 382 -5.95 -3.57 25.51
N ASN A 383 -5.99 -4.43 26.52
CA ASN A 383 -5.54 -4.12 27.87
C ASN A 383 -4.02 -4.33 27.97
N TYR A 384 -3.26 -3.38 27.42
CA TYR A 384 -1.79 -3.36 27.48
C TYR A 384 -1.24 -3.12 28.89
#